data_AF-A0A1Q6LMH7-F1
#
_entry.id   AF-A0A1Q6LMH7-F1
#
_cell.length_a   1.000
_cell.length_b   1.000
_cell.length_c   1.000
_cell.angle_alpha   90.00
_cell.angle_beta   90.00
_cell.angle_gamma   90.00
#
_symmetry.space_group_name_H-M   'P 1'
#
loop_
_entity.id
_entity.type
_entity.pdbx_description
1 polymer ?
#
loop_
_entity_poly.entity_id
_entity_poly.type
_entity_poly.pdbx_seq_one_letter_code
_entity_poly.pdbx_strand_id
1 'polypeptide(L)'
;MKIASEWKEYKILDMADGQKLEKWGNVILSRPDPQIIWKEKSYPNKWKEINAVYNRSKTGGGAWSFKKKMPQQWQIKYKNLTFNIKPMGFKHTGLFPEQAVNWDWMIFICIYRRSNSSMSISWSFCMPC
;
A
#
# COMPACT_ATOMS: atom_id res chain seq x y z
N MET A 1 18.11 -2.52 -3.16
CA MET A 1 16.63 -2.57 -3.06
C MET A 1 16.20 -1.61 -1.96
N LYS A 2 15.24 -0.70 -2.20
CA LYS A 2 14.69 0.16 -1.14
C LYS A 2 13.41 -0.47 -0.59
N ILE A 3 13.23 -0.45 0.72
CA ILE A 3 12.12 -1.11 1.41
C ILE A 3 11.31 -0.05 2.16
N ALA A 4 9.99 -0.10 2.02
CA ALA A 4 9.07 0.74 2.79
C ALA A 4 8.82 0.16 4.19
N SER A 5 9.81 0.26 5.09
CA SER A 5 9.77 -0.35 6.43
C SER A 5 8.98 0.43 7.48
N GLU A 6 8.71 1.72 7.23
CA GLU A 6 8.17 2.65 8.23
C GLU A 6 6.63 2.59 8.39
N TRP A 7 5.97 1.61 7.77
CA TRP A 7 4.53 1.43 7.90
C TRP A 7 4.16 0.88 9.29
N LYS A 8 3.37 1.66 10.04
CA LYS A 8 2.80 1.22 11.33
C LYS A 8 1.39 0.68 11.19
N GLU A 9 0.59 1.30 10.33
CA GLU A 9 -0.82 0.93 10.12
C GLU A 9 -1.05 0.04 8.90
N TYR A 10 -0.02 -0.29 8.13
CA TYR A 10 -0.09 -1.30 7.06
C TYR A 10 0.88 -2.43 7.34
N LYS A 11 0.43 -3.67 7.19
CA LYS A 11 1.33 -4.84 7.24
C LYS A 11 0.78 -6.01 6.44
N ILE A 12 1.70 -6.78 5.87
CA ILE A 12 1.40 -8.09 5.30
C ILE A 12 1.44 -9.09 6.45
N LEU A 13 0.33 -9.80 6.67
CA LEU A 13 0.17 -10.74 7.78
C LEU A 13 0.59 -12.15 7.40
N ASP A 14 0.26 -12.58 6.20
CA ASP A 14 0.53 -13.90 5.64
C ASP A 14 0.33 -13.87 4.11
N MET A 15 0.82 -14.90 3.44
CA MET A 15 0.64 -15.14 2.02
C MET A 15 0.46 -16.64 1.85
N ALA A 16 -0.58 -17.08 1.14
CA ALA A 16 -0.80 -18.49 0.84
C ALA A 16 -1.89 -18.64 -0.22
N ASP A 17 -1.86 -19.72 -0.99
CA ASP A 17 -2.93 -20.15 -1.90
C ASP A 17 -3.35 -19.05 -2.90
N GLY A 18 -2.37 -18.38 -3.49
CA GLY A 18 -2.60 -17.26 -4.43
C GLY A 18 -3.19 -16.00 -3.78
N GLN A 19 -3.22 -15.92 -2.45
CA GLN A 19 -3.82 -14.84 -1.69
C GLN A 19 -2.80 -14.16 -0.78
N LYS A 20 -2.86 -12.83 -0.75
CA LYS A 20 -2.10 -11.96 0.12
C LYS A 20 -3.01 -11.45 1.23
N LEU A 21 -2.64 -11.72 2.49
CA LEU A 21 -3.37 -11.28 3.67
C LEU A 21 -2.76 -9.98 4.20
N GLU A 22 -3.51 -8.89 4.15
CA GLU A 22 -3.03 -7.54 4.47
C GLU A 22 -3.88 -6.91 5.59
N LYS A 23 -3.22 -6.29 6.57
CA LYS A 23 -3.87 -5.48 7.60
C LYS A 23 -3.68 -4.01 7.30
N TRP A 24 -4.79 -3.29 7.24
CA TRP A 24 -4.93 -1.86 6.97
C TRP A 24 -5.63 -1.20 8.16
N GLY A 25 -4.87 -0.62 9.07
CA GLY A 25 -5.36 -0.17 10.37
C GLY A 25 -5.93 -1.37 11.15
N ASN A 26 -7.24 -1.38 11.37
CA ASN A 26 -7.97 -2.46 12.05
C ASN A 26 -8.68 -3.42 11.08
N VAL A 27 -8.59 -3.19 9.77
CA VAL A 27 -9.27 -4.00 8.75
C VAL A 27 -8.28 -4.99 8.13
N ILE A 28 -8.65 -6.26 8.04
CA ILE A 28 -7.88 -7.32 7.37
C ILE A 28 -8.54 -7.68 6.05
N LEU A 29 -7.79 -7.56 4.96
CA LEU A 29 -8.22 -7.85 3.60
C LEU A 29 -7.42 -9.03 3.04
N SER A 30 -8.09 -9.89 2.28
CA SER A 30 -7.44 -10.92 1.45
C SER A 30 -7.58 -10.52 -0.02
N ARG A 31 -6.45 -10.47 -0.73
CA ARG A 31 -6.43 -10.10 -2.14
C ARG A 31 -5.64 -11.09 -2.98
N PRO A 32 -6.04 -11.36 -4.22
CA PRO A 32 -5.32 -12.29 -5.09
C PRO A 32 -4.00 -11.67 -5.55
N ASP A 33 -2.92 -12.45 -5.43
CA ASP A 33 -1.61 -12.12 -5.96
C ASP A 33 -1.06 -13.35 -6.70
N PRO A 34 -0.92 -13.29 -8.05
CA PRO A 34 -0.52 -14.44 -8.85
C PRO A 34 0.92 -14.88 -8.59
N GLN A 35 1.73 -14.08 -7.91
CA GLN A 35 3.11 -14.44 -7.56
C GLN A 35 3.17 -15.38 -6.35
N ILE A 36 2.07 -15.54 -5.62
CA ILE A 36 1.98 -16.41 -4.44
C ILE A 36 1.68 -17.84 -4.91
N ILE A 37 2.71 -18.68 -4.97
CA ILE A 37 2.60 -20.08 -5.43
C ILE A 37 2.53 -21.10 -4.29
N TRP A 38 2.92 -20.73 -3.07
CA TRP A 38 2.91 -21.61 -1.91
C TRP A 38 1.50 -21.74 -1.33
N LYS A 39 1.13 -22.95 -0.91
CA LYS A 39 -0.22 -23.29 -0.46
C LYS A 39 -0.39 -23.22 1.05
N GLU A 40 0.70 -23.40 1.79
CA GLU A 40 0.65 -23.51 3.24
C GLU A 40 0.44 -22.14 3.89
N LYS A 41 -0.51 -22.09 4.83
CA LYS A 41 -0.79 -20.90 5.64
C LYS A 41 0.12 -20.91 6.86
N SER A 42 1.05 -19.97 6.92
CA SER A 42 1.97 -19.82 8.05
C SER A 42 1.22 -19.47 9.34
N TYR A 43 0.13 -18.71 9.22
CA TYR A 43 -0.68 -18.26 10.36
C TYR A 43 -2.17 -18.54 10.15
N PRO A 44 -2.63 -19.81 10.20
CA PRO A 44 -4.02 -20.18 9.87
C PRO A 44 -5.08 -19.41 10.66
N ASN A 45 -4.78 -19.04 11.91
CA ASN A 45 -5.69 -18.29 12.77
C ASN A 45 -5.98 -16.88 12.23
N LYS A 46 -4.98 -16.20 11.64
CA LYS A 46 -5.16 -14.85 11.07
C LYS A 46 -6.10 -14.87 9.85
N TRP A 47 -6.16 -15.97 9.12
CA TRP A 47 -7.08 -16.14 8.00
C TRP A 47 -8.55 -16.23 8.43
N LYS A 48 -8.83 -16.60 9.69
CA LYS A 48 -10.19 -16.55 10.25
C LYS A 48 -10.61 -15.13 10.63
N GLU A 49 -9.65 -14.20 10.71
CA GLU A 49 -9.90 -12.83 11.12
C GLU A 49 -10.29 -11.88 9.98
N ILE A 50 -10.23 -12.36 8.72
CA ILE A 50 -10.50 -11.57 7.51
C ILE A 50 -11.83 -10.82 7.59
N ASN A 51 -11.80 -9.53 7.24
CA ASN A 51 -12.99 -8.71 7.10
C ASN A 51 -13.58 -8.82 5.70
N ALA A 52 -12.75 -8.78 4.66
CA ALA A 52 -13.21 -8.92 3.27
C ALA A 52 -12.20 -9.63 2.37
N VAL A 53 -12.72 -10.37 1.38
CA VAL A 53 -11.94 -11.11 0.38
C VAL A 53 -12.31 -10.60 -1.00
N TYR A 54 -11.32 -10.28 -1.83
CA TYR A 54 -11.57 -9.99 -3.24
C TYR A 54 -11.54 -11.27 -4.07
N ASN A 55 -12.68 -11.66 -4.64
CA ASN A 55 -12.79 -12.84 -5.50
C ASN A 55 -12.72 -12.40 -6.96
N ARG A 56 -11.76 -12.94 -7.71
CA ARG A 56 -11.62 -12.66 -9.15
C ARG A 56 -12.64 -13.49 -9.94
N SER A 57 -13.33 -12.87 -10.88
CA SER A 57 -14.23 -13.59 -11.80
C SER A 57 -13.46 -14.19 -12.98
N LYS A 58 -13.91 -15.34 -13.49
CA LYS A 58 -13.38 -15.98 -14.70
C LYS A 58 -13.64 -15.16 -15.97
N THR A 59 -14.70 -14.35 -15.99
CA THR A 59 -15.10 -13.51 -17.13
C THR A 59 -14.46 -12.12 -17.12
N GLY A 60 -13.55 -11.84 -16.17
CA GLY A 60 -12.95 -10.53 -15.96
C GLY A 60 -13.54 -9.78 -14.77
N GLY A 61 -12.73 -8.92 -14.14
CA GLY A 61 -13.13 -8.20 -12.92
C GLY A 61 -13.13 -9.07 -11.66
N GLY A 62 -14.02 -8.76 -10.72
CA GLY A 62 -14.16 -9.44 -9.45
C GLY A 62 -15.07 -8.68 -8.49
N ALA A 63 -15.28 -9.25 -7.31
CA ALA A 63 -16.14 -8.65 -6.29
C ALA A 63 -15.60 -8.89 -4.89
N TRP A 64 -15.88 -7.95 -3.99
CA TRP A 64 -15.58 -8.08 -2.58
C TRP A 64 -16.66 -8.91 -1.88
N SER A 65 -16.24 -9.97 -1.19
CA SER A 65 -17.07 -10.71 -0.24
C SER A 65 -16.72 -10.27 1.18
N PHE A 66 -17.67 -9.64 1.85
CA PHE A 66 -17.53 -9.16 3.22
C PHE A 66 -17.88 -10.29 4.19
N LYS A 67 -16.90 -10.70 5.02
CA LYS A 67 -17.05 -11.75 6.02
C LYS A 67 -17.40 -11.20 7.41
N LYS A 68 -17.01 -9.96 7.68
CA LYS A 68 -17.29 -9.25 8.94
C LYS A 68 -17.74 -7.84 8.66
N LYS A 69 -18.50 -7.26 9.60
CA LYS A 69 -18.83 -5.84 9.58
C LYS A 69 -17.53 -5.03 9.63
N MET A 70 -17.37 -4.11 8.69
CA MET A 70 -16.25 -3.18 8.58
C MET A 70 -16.75 -1.86 8.00
N PRO A 71 -16.06 -0.74 8.24
CA PRO A 71 -16.43 0.53 7.64
C PRO A 71 -16.28 0.47 6.11
N GLN A 72 -17.14 1.20 5.38
CA GLN A 72 -17.06 1.31 3.92
C GLN A 72 -15.78 2.04 3.46
N GLN A 73 -15.33 2.99 4.27
CA GLN A 73 -14.06 3.70 4.10
C GLN A 73 -13.44 3.96 5.47
N TRP A 74 -12.11 3.93 5.56
CA TRP A 74 -11.37 4.24 6.79
C TRP A 74 -10.06 4.93 6.46
N GLN A 75 -9.49 5.61 7.45
CA GLN A 75 -8.21 6.26 7.30
C GLN A 75 -7.08 5.39 7.84
N ILE A 76 -5.92 5.46 7.18
CA ILE A 76 -4.67 4.93 7.70
C ILE A 76 -3.59 6.02 7.66
N LYS A 77 -2.57 5.86 8.51
CA LYS A 77 -1.45 6.80 8.56
C LYS A 77 -0.12 6.20 8.12
N TYR A 78 0.68 7.04 7.45
CA TYR A 78 2.11 6.83 7.23
C TYR A 78 2.85 8.09 7.67
N LYS A 79 3.57 8.02 8.79
CA LYS A 79 4.21 9.21 9.40
C LYS A 79 3.18 10.35 9.54
N ASN A 80 3.40 11.47 8.85
CA ASN A 80 2.53 12.65 8.87
C ASN A 80 1.47 12.65 7.75
N LEU A 81 1.42 11.61 6.91
CA LEU A 81 0.45 11.47 5.84
C LEU A 81 -0.75 10.65 6.32
N THR A 82 -1.94 11.08 5.92
CA THR A 82 -3.20 10.35 6.18
C THR A 82 -3.85 10.01 4.85
N PHE A 83 -4.22 8.73 4.67
CA PHE A 83 -4.82 8.21 3.44
C PHE A 83 -6.20 7.62 3.73
N ASN A 84 -7.14 7.83 2.80
CA ASN A 84 -8.44 7.18 2.86
C ASN A 84 -8.40 5.88 2.06
N ILE A 85 -8.86 4.79 2.68
CA ILE A 85 -8.89 3.45 2.12
C ILE A 85 -10.33 3.01 1.97
N LYS A 86 -10.65 2.43 0.82
CA LYS A 86 -11.95 1.78 0.59
C LYS A 86 -11.82 0.61 -0.38
N PRO A 87 -12.59 -0.47 -0.20
CA PRO A 87 -12.74 -1.51 -1.21
C PRO A 87 -13.39 -0.89 -2.46
N MET A 88 -12.68 -0.88 -3.59
CA MET A 88 -13.23 -0.40 -4.86
C MET A 88 -13.80 -1.56 -5.69
N GLY A 89 -14.42 -1.26 -6.84
CA GLY A 89 -14.88 -2.30 -7.77
C GLY A 89 -13.77 -3.23 -8.31
N PHE A 90 -12.51 -2.84 -8.12
CA PHE A 90 -11.33 -3.63 -8.48
C PHE A 90 -10.55 -4.07 -7.23
N LYS A 91 -9.52 -4.91 -7.45
CA LYS A 91 -8.65 -5.45 -6.40
C LYS A 91 -7.85 -4.40 -5.61
N HIS A 92 -7.78 -3.15 -6.05
CA HIS A 92 -6.98 -2.13 -5.38
C HIS A 92 -7.77 -1.42 -4.27
N THR A 93 -7.05 -1.02 -3.23
CA THR A 93 -7.57 -0.28 -2.08
C THR A 93 -7.42 1.25 -2.22
N GLY A 94 -6.80 1.70 -3.32
CA GLY A 94 -6.51 3.11 -3.60
C GLY A 94 -5.14 3.59 -3.11
N LEU A 95 -4.39 2.74 -2.40
CA LEU A 95 -3.04 3.06 -1.92
C LEU A 95 -2.06 1.94 -2.28
N PHE A 96 -0.84 2.34 -2.64
CA PHE A 96 0.30 1.46 -2.95
C PHE A 96 1.39 1.66 -1.90
N PRO A 97 1.38 0.89 -0.79
CA PRO A 97 2.29 1.09 0.34
C PRO A 97 3.78 1.01 -0.03
N GLU A 98 4.11 0.26 -1.08
CA GLU A 98 5.46 0.13 -1.63
C GLU A 98 6.04 1.47 -2.12
N GLN A 99 5.19 2.43 -2.51
CA GLN A 99 5.62 3.75 -2.99
C GLN A 99 6.05 4.69 -1.86
N ALA A 100 5.92 4.29 -0.59
CA ALA A 100 6.24 5.16 0.54
C ALA A 100 7.69 5.65 0.58
N VAL A 101 8.63 4.85 0.05
CA VAL A 101 10.04 5.25 -0.15
C VAL A 101 10.15 6.47 -1.07
N ASN A 102 9.32 6.53 -2.11
CA ASN A 102 9.33 7.65 -3.06
C ASN A 102 8.70 8.89 -2.41
N TRP A 103 7.67 8.73 -1.60
CA TRP A 103 7.06 9.83 -0.84
C TRP A 103 8.04 10.45 0.15
N ASP A 104 8.76 9.61 0.90
CA ASP A 104 9.81 10.06 1.82
C ASP A 104 10.89 10.87 1.10
N TRP A 105 11.34 10.39 -0.06
CA TRP A 105 12.32 11.08 -0.88
C TRP A 105 11.81 12.43 -1.39
N MET A 106 10.57 12.49 -1.88
CA MET A 106 9.96 13.75 -2.34
C MET A 106 9.80 14.75 -1.19
N ILE A 107 9.33 14.31 -0.03
CA ILE A 107 9.18 15.16 1.16
C ILE A 107 10.55 15.73 1.58
N PHE A 108 11.58 14.88 1.62
CA PHE A 108 12.94 15.30 1.94
C PHE A 108 13.44 16.39 0.98
N ILE A 109 13.31 16.19 -0.34
CA ILE A 109 13.74 17.18 -1.34
C ILE A 109 12.98 18.49 -1.18
N CYS A 110 11.65 18.45 -1.01
CA CYS A 110 10.84 19.65 -0.86
C CYS A 110 11.24 20.45 0.39
N ILE A 111 11.45 19.78 1.53
CA ILE A 111 11.89 20.44 2.77
C ILE A 111 13.30 21.03 2.61
N TYR A 112 14.22 20.26 2.02
CA TYR A 112 15.59 20.70 1.79
C TYR A 112 15.64 21.94 0.89
N ARG A 113 14.88 21.96 -0.21
CA ARG A 113 14.82 23.11 -1.13
C ARG A 113 14.19 24.34 -0.50
N ARG A 114 13.13 24.19 0.31
CA ARG A 114 12.52 25.30 1.05
C ARG A 114 13.47 25.91 2.08
N SER A 115 14.28 25.07 2.73
CA SER A 115 15.27 25.52 3.72
C SER A 115 16.48 26.20 3.08
N ASN A 116 16.82 25.84 1.84
CA ASN A 116 17.96 26.38 1.07
C ASN A 116 17.55 27.37 -0.03
N SER A 117 16.41 28.05 0.12
CA SER A 117 15.86 29.01 -0.86
C SER A 117 16.76 30.22 -1.16
N SER A 118 17.83 30.42 -0.39
CA SER A 118 18.87 31.44 -0.61
C SER A 118 20.02 30.98 -1.51
N MET A 119 20.07 29.71 -1.93
CA MET A 119 21.08 29.23 -2.88
C MET A 119 20.52 29.33 -4.31
N SER A 120 20.83 30.43 -5.00
CA SER A 120 20.58 30.56 -6.43
C SER A 120 21.37 29.48 -7.16
N ILE A 121 20.67 28.49 -7.71
CA ILE A 121 21.28 27.55 -8.66
C ILE A 121 21.42 28.31 -9.97
N SER A 122 22.58 28.94 -10.16
CA SER A 122 23.03 29.39 -11.48
C SER A 122 23.20 28.17 -12.36
N TRP A 123 22.22 27.89 -13.21
CA TRP A 123 22.42 27.03 -14.37
C TRP A 123 23.28 27.82 -15.37
N SER A 124 24.59 27.79 -15.19
CA SER A 124 25.52 28.21 -16.24
C SER A 124 25.48 27.14 -17.32
N PHE A 125 24.66 27.38 -18.35
CA PHE A 125 24.78 26.69 -19.63
C PHE A 125 26.21 26.95 -20.14
N CYS A 126 27.06 25.93 -20.10
CA CYS A 126 28.28 25.91 -20.89
C CYS A 126 27.85 25.89 -22.37
N MET A 127 27.87 27.03 -23.04
CA MET A 127 27.94 27.06 -24.51
C MET A 127 29.34 26.58 -24.90
N PRO A 128 29.47 25.54 -25.75
CA PRO A 128 30.75 25.22 -26.36
C PRO A 128 31.07 26.32 -27.40
N CYS A 129 32.30 26.86 -27.32
CA CYS A 129 32.94 27.60 -28.41
C CYS A 129 33.08 26.74 -29.67
#